data_AF-H1KRY9-F1
#
_entry.id   AF-H1KRY9-F1
#
_cell.length_a   1.000
_cell.length_b   1.000
_cell.length_c   1.000
_cell.angle_alpha   90.00
_cell.angle_beta   90.00
_cell.angle_gamma   90.00
#
_symmetry.space_group_name_H-M   'P 1'
#
loop_
_entity.id
_entity.type
_entity.pdbx_description
1 polymer ?
#
loop_
_entity_poly.entity_id
_entity_poly.type
_entity_poly.pdbx_seq_one_letter_code
_entity_poly.pdbx_strand_id
1 'polypeptide(L)'
;AVAWLRSRRRDLGSLVVIVLVAGALLLAPGVTALFALAIGALVFALTHWRLSLGVRVTALTAAGLLVAAPLLPFLARPIGIALFGPVAPGVLALKAWQKVVTLEPVRLVTGHGLETALRGKIFGILPINAPTTMLFEFWYELGIVGAFAAAFALYGAIHRAGRDATVLAPCAMAAFATAFAIGCVGVGLTTIWWLTTLALAILTFVAIERGQFRSRRPKVGLIPRLPARG
;
A
#
# COMPACT_ATOMS: atom_id res chain seq x y z
N ALA A 1 -11.55 -6.64 8.18
CA ALA A 1 -11.97 -7.61 9.23
C ALA A 1 -11.16 -7.49 10.53
N VAL A 2 -9.84 -7.73 10.50
CA VAL A 2 -8.95 -7.69 11.70
C VAL A 2 -9.10 -6.39 12.51
N ALA A 3 -9.03 -5.24 11.82
CA ALA A 3 -9.19 -3.92 12.44
C ALA A 3 -10.49 -3.81 13.24
N TRP A 4 -11.61 -4.28 12.69
CA TRP A 4 -12.91 -4.25 13.37
C TRP A 4 -12.93 -5.13 14.63
N LEU A 5 -12.40 -6.36 14.54
CA LEU A 5 -12.35 -7.29 15.68
C LEU A 5 -11.50 -6.75 16.83
N ARG A 6 -10.30 -6.23 16.53
CA ARG A 6 -9.46 -5.57 17.55
C ARG A 6 -10.13 -4.35 18.16
N SER A 7 -10.84 -3.56 17.35
CA SER A 7 -11.59 -2.39 17.81
C SER A 7 -12.68 -2.75 18.85
N ARG A 8 -13.16 -4.01 18.83
CA ARG A 8 -14.14 -4.58 19.77
C ARG A 8 -13.50 -5.42 20.87
N ARG A 9 -12.16 -5.39 21.04
CA ARG A 9 -11.38 -6.23 21.97
C ARG A 9 -11.57 -7.75 21.76
N ARG A 10 -11.85 -8.17 20.52
CA ARG A 10 -11.96 -9.59 20.13
C ARG A 10 -10.64 -10.06 19.51
N ASP A 11 -9.58 -10.07 20.32
CA ASP A 11 -8.22 -10.35 19.83
C ASP A 11 -8.05 -11.79 19.31
N LEU A 12 -8.66 -12.78 19.97
CA LEU A 12 -8.68 -14.17 19.48
C LEU A 12 -9.31 -14.29 18.10
N GLY A 13 -10.48 -13.66 17.89
CA GLY A 13 -11.12 -13.66 16.58
C GLY A 13 -10.25 -12.99 15.52
N SER A 14 -9.52 -11.94 15.88
CA SER A 14 -8.61 -11.26 14.95
C SER A 14 -7.42 -12.15 14.54
N LEU A 15 -6.89 -12.94 15.48
CA LEU A 15 -5.83 -13.92 15.21
C LEU A 15 -6.33 -15.05 14.31
N VAL A 16 -7.50 -15.61 14.61
CA VAL A 16 -8.12 -16.66 13.78
C VAL A 16 -8.27 -16.19 12.34
N VAL A 17 -8.78 -14.97 12.13
CA VAL A 17 -8.92 -14.41 10.78
C VAL A 17 -7.56 -14.27 10.08
N ILE A 18 -6.52 -13.80 10.76
CA ILE A 18 -5.17 -13.68 10.17
C ILE A 18 -4.62 -15.05 9.78
N VAL A 19 -4.72 -16.03 10.67
CA VAL A 19 -4.22 -17.39 10.42
C VAL A 19 -4.98 -18.05 9.26
N LEU A 20 -6.30 -17.90 9.21
CA LEU A 20 -7.10 -18.41 8.09
C LEU A 20 -6.72 -17.76 6.76
N VAL A 21 -6.52 -16.44 6.74
CA VAL A 21 -6.08 -15.73 5.53
C VAL A 21 -4.68 -16.17 5.12
N ALA A 22 -3.74 -16.27 6.06
CA ALA A 22 -2.39 -16.76 5.79
C ALA A 22 -2.39 -18.19 5.25
N GLY A 23 -3.19 -19.09 5.85
CA GLY A 23 -3.38 -20.46 5.38
C GLY A 23 -3.98 -20.53 3.98
N ALA A 24 -5.00 -19.72 3.69
CA ALA A 24 -5.57 -19.63 2.36
C ALA A 24 -4.56 -19.11 1.32
N LEU A 25 -3.72 -18.13 1.68
CA LEU A 25 -2.68 -17.60 0.79
C LEU A 25 -1.54 -18.60 0.53
N LEU A 26 -1.27 -19.53 1.45
CA LEU A 26 -0.30 -20.62 1.21
C LEU A 26 -0.80 -21.62 0.17
N LEU A 27 -2.11 -21.76 0.02
CA LEU A 27 -2.74 -22.61 -1.00
C LEU A 27 -2.95 -21.87 -2.33
N ALA A 28 -2.82 -20.55 -2.34
CA ALA A 28 -2.99 -19.73 -3.53
C ALA A 28 -1.73 -19.81 -4.42
N PRO A 29 -1.90 -19.74 -5.76
CA PRO A 29 -0.76 -19.71 -6.67
C PRO A 29 0.02 -18.39 -6.53
N GLY A 30 1.34 -18.51 -6.36
CA GLY A 30 2.26 -17.39 -6.28
C GLY A 30 2.49 -16.87 -4.85
N VAL A 31 3.61 -16.19 -4.66
CA VAL A 31 4.10 -15.77 -3.33
C VAL A 31 3.81 -14.31 -3.01
N THR A 32 3.34 -13.52 -3.98
CA THR A 32 3.18 -12.06 -3.88
C THR A 32 2.27 -11.64 -2.73
N ALA A 33 1.08 -12.24 -2.63
CA ALA A 33 0.12 -11.90 -1.58
C ALA A 33 0.64 -12.32 -0.20
N LEU A 34 1.36 -13.43 -0.11
CA LEU A 34 1.99 -13.89 1.13
C LEU A 34 3.08 -12.91 1.59
N PHE A 35 3.95 -12.47 0.68
CA PHE A 35 4.97 -11.46 0.96
C PHE A 35 4.35 -10.13 1.39
N ALA A 36 3.31 -9.67 0.71
CA ALA A 36 2.62 -8.42 1.07
C ALA A 36 1.90 -8.51 2.42
N LEU A 37 1.33 -9.68 2.75
CA LEU A 37 0.77 -9.95 4.07
C LEU A 37 1.87 -9.92 5.14
N ALA A 38 3.01 -10.54 4.89
CA ALA A 38 4.16 -10.54 5.80
C ALA A 38 4.68 -9.11 6.05
N ILE A 39 4.83 -8.29 5.00
CA ILE A 39 5.22 -6.87 5.13
C ILE A 39 4.19 -6.11 5.97
N GLY A 40 2.89 -6.32 5.73
CA GLY A 40 1.82 -5.71 6.52
C GLY A 40 1.87 -6.13 7.99
N ALA A 41 2.11 -7.40 8.27
CA ALA A 41 2.24 -7.93 9.63
C ALA A 41 3.46 -7.35 10.37
N LEU A 42 4.60 -7.19 9.69
CA LEU A 42 5.79 -6.54 10.24
C LEU A 42 5.51 -5.07 10.59
N VAL A 43 4.90 -4.33 9.66
CA VAL A 43 4.53 -2.93 9.90
C VAL A 43 3.49 -2.81 11.02
N PHE A 44 2.53 -3.72 11.08
CA PHE A 44 1.58 -3.80 12.18
C PHE A 44 2.28 -3.96 13.53
N ALA A 45 3.19 -4.94 13.63
CA ALA A 45 3.94 -5.22 14.86
C ALA A 45 4.79 -4.01 15.27
N LEU A 46 5.48 -3.40 14.30
CA LEU A 46 6.29 -2.20 14.50
C LEU A 46 5.45 -1.02 15.00
N THR A 47 4.30 -0.79 14.39
CA THR A 47 3.37 0.28 14.76
C THR A 47 2.71 0.00 16.11
N HIS A 48 2.45 -1.27 16.43
CA HIS A 48 1.91 -1.67 17.72
C HIS A 48 2.91 -1.46 18.86
N TRP A 49 4.20 -1.71 18.62
CA TRP A 49 5.27 -1.43 19.58
C TRP A 49 5.51 0.08 19.70
N ARG A 50 5.74 0.77 18.59
CA ARG A 50 6.02 2.21 18.56
C ARG A 50 5.26 2.87 17.41
N LEU A 51 4.09 3.43 17.74
CA LEU A 51 3.18 4.08 16.77
C LEU A 51 3.92 5.09 15.88
N SER A 52 4.67 6.01 16.48
CA SER A 52 5.38 7.06 15.74
C SER A 52 6.42 6.51 14.77
N LEU A 53 7.11 5.43 15.16
CA LEU A 53 8.12 4.78 14.33
C LEU A 53 7.45 4.02 13.18
N GLY A 54 6.40 3.23 13.46
CA GLY A 54 5.64 2.53 12.43
C GLY A 54 5.12 3.47 11.35
N VAL A 55 4.45 4.57 11.76
CA VAL A 55 3.93 5.59 10.82
C VAL A 55 5.05 6.22 9.99
N ARG A 56 6.17 6.62 10.63
CA ARG A 56 7.32 7.21 9.91
C ARG A 56 7.93 6.23 8.91
N VAL A 57 8.16 4.99 9.33
CA VAL A 57 8.75 3.96 8.46
C VAL A 57 7.84 3.69 7.27
N THR A 58 6.53 3.49 7.47
CA THR A 58 5.59 3.26 6.37
C THR A 58 5.53 4.47 5.43
N ALA A 59 5.42 5.69 5.95
CA ALA A 59 5.31 6.90 5.14
C ALA A 59 6.58 7.16 4.32
N LEU A 60 7.75 7.09 4.96
CA LEU A 60 9.03 7.36 4.32
C LEU A 60 9.42 6.26 3.32
N THR A 61 9.18 4.99 3.64
CA THR A 61 9.49 3.91 2.70
C THR A 61 8.58 3.96 1.48
N ALA A 62 7.27 4.16 1.66
CA ALA A 62 6.32 4.20 0.56
C ALA A 62 6.56 5.41 -0.36
N ALA A 63 6.66 6.62 0.20
CA ALA A 63 6.93 7.83 -0.58
C ALA A 63 8.36 7.83 -1.14
N GLY A 64 9.35 7.40 -0.35
CA GLY A 64 10.75 7.35 -0.75
C GLY A 64 10.99 6.37 -1.89
N LEU A 65 10.41 5.16 -1.85
CA LEU A 65 10.50 4.20 -2.94
C LEU A 65 9.82 4.70 -4.21
N LEU A 66 8.70 5.41 -4.09
CA LEU A 66 8.03 6.00 -5.24
C LEU A 66 8.88 7.11 -5.88
N VAL A 67 9.46 8.01 -5.10
CA VAL A 67 10.36 9.06 -5.61
C VAL A 67 11.65 8.48 -6.18
N ALA A 68 12.24 7.47 -5.53
CA ALA A 68 13.48 6.84 -5.95
C ALA A 68 13.29 5.79 -7.06
N ALA A 69 12.06 5.57 -7.55
CA ALA A 69 11.75 4.49 -8.48
C ALA A 69 12.64 4.47 -9.75
N PRO A 70 12.97 5.59 -10.41
CA PRO A 70 13.84 5.59 -11.59
C PRO A 70 15.25 5.07 -11.32
N LEU A 71 15.71 5.13 -10.06
CA LEU A 71 17.03 4.64 -9.64
C LEU A 71 17.03 3.13 -9.36
N LEU A 72 15.86 2.54 -9.05
CA LEU A 72 15.72 1.12 -8.74
C LEU A 72 16.29 0.17 -9.79
N PRO A 73 16.05 0.34 -11.11
CA PRO A 73 16.62 -0.58 -12.10
C PRO A 73 18.16 -0.56 -12.13
N PHE A 74 18.81 0.53 -11.74
CA PHE A 74 20.27 0.62 -11.70
C PHE A 74 20.87 -0.13 -10.50
N LEU A 75 20.14 -0.18 -9.37
CA LEU A 75 20.56 -0.86 -8.16
C LEU A 75 20.14 -2.34 -8.14
N ALA A 76 18.89 -2.62 -8.50
CA ALA A 76 18.31 -3.95 -8.38
C ALA A 76 18.77 -4.90 -9.49
N ARG A 77 19.03 -4.39 -10.70
CA ARG A 77 19.45 -5.23 -11.84
C ARG A 77 20.78 -5.95 -11.60
N PRO A 78 21.88 -5.32 -11.17
CA PRO A 78 23.14 -6.03 -10.94
C PRO A 78 23.00 -7.10 -9.86
N ILE A 79 22.25 -6.82 -8.79
CA ILE A 79 21.94 -7.79 -7.74
C ILE A 79 21.13 -8.97 -8.31
N GLY A 80 20.12 -8.68 -9.13
CA GLY A 80 19.29 -9.70 -9.78
C GLY A 80 20.09 -10.58 -10.75
N ILE A 81 21.04 -10.00 -11.51
CA ILE A 81 21.94 -10.77 -12.39
C ILE A 81 22.79 -11.73 -11.56
N ALA A 82 23.35 -11.27 -10.43
CA ALA A 82 24.19 -12.09 -9.58
C ALA A 82 23.43 -13.24 -8.91
N LEU A 83 22.19 -13.01 -8.49
CA LEU A 83 21.39 -14.01 -7.76
C LEU A 83 20.60 -14.97 -8.66
N PHE A 84 20.10 -14.49 -9.81
CA PHE A 84 19.14 -15.23 -10.64
C PHE A 84 19.58 -15.38 -12.10
N GLY A 85 20.70 -14.77 -12.49
CA GLY A 85 21.22 -14.81 -13.85
C GLY A 85 20.66 -13.71 -14.77
N PRO A 86 21.32 -13.45 -15.92
CA PRO A 86 21.03 -12.30 -16.79
C PRO A 86 19.73 -12.42 -17.59
N VAL A 87 19.19 -13.63 -17.73
CA VAL A 87 17.98 -13.94 -18.52
C VAL A 87 16.74 -14.14 -17.66
N ALA A 88 16.86 -14.02 -16.34
CA ALA A 88 15.72 -14.14 -15.43
C ALA A 88 14.64 -13.08 -15.77
N PRO A 89 13.34 -13.43 -15.72
CA PRO A 89 12.26 -12.50 -16.12
C PRO A 89 12.32 -11.15 -15.39
N GLY A 90 12.59 -11.15 -14.09
CA GLY A 90 12.73 -9.92 -13.29
C GLY A 90 13.93 -9.06 -13.73
N VAL A 91 15.05 -9.68 -14.11
CA VAL A 91 16.23 -8.97 -14.60
C VAL A 91 15.98 -8.35 -15.97
N LEU A 92 15.26 -9.06 -16.83
CA LEU A 92 14.82 -8.55 -18.13
C LEU A 92 13.85 -7.37 -17.97
N ALA A 93 12.94 -7.42 -17.01
CA ALA A 93 12.05 -6.32 -16.68
C ALA A 93 12.82 -5.08 -16.17
N LEU A 94 13.78 -5.28 -15.27
CA LEU A 94 14.65 -4.21 -14.78
C LEU A 94 15.51 -3.63 -15.92
N LYS A 95 15.97 -4.44 -16.87
CA LYS A 95 16.67 -3.97 -18.07
C LYS A 95 15.77 -3.12 -18.97
N ALA A 96 14.50 -3.52 -19.17
CA ALA A 96 13.54 -2.74 -19.94
C ALA A 96 13.26 -1.39 -19.26
N TRP A 97 13.03 -1.39 -17.94
CA TRP A 97 12.85 -0.16 -17.17
C TRP A 97 14.08 0.74 -17.24
N GLN A 98 15.29 0.18 -17.06
CA GLN A 98 16.54 0.92 -17.19
C GLN A 98 16.63 1.64 -18.54
N LYS A 99 16.29 0.94 -19.64
CA LYS A 99 16.29 1.52 -20.99
C LYS A 99 15.33 2.70 -21.11
N VAL A 100 14.10 2.58 -20.61
CA VAL A 100 13.11 3.67 -20.62
C VAL A 100 13.68 4.91 -19.92
N VAL A 101 14.27 4.72 -18.73
CA VAL A 101 14.86 5.83 -17.96
C VAL A 101 16.01 6.50 -18.73
N THR A 102 16.83 5.73 -19.44
CA THR A 102 17.99 6.28 -20.16
C THR A 102 17.66 6.90 -21.52
N LEU A 103 16.65 6.39 -22.24
CA LEU A 103 16.39 6.77 -23.63
C LEU A 103 15.42 7.93 -23.76
N GLU A 104 14.53 8.12 -22.77
CA GLU A 104 13.45 9.12 -22.86
C GLU A 104 13.41 10.06 -21.63
N PRO A 105 14.50 10.80 -21.34
CA PRO A 105 14.60 11.61 -20.12
C PRO A 105 13.57 12.73 -20.07
N VAL A 106 13.18 13.30 -21.21
CA VAL A 106 12.13 14.33 -21.28
C VAL A 106 10.77 13.75 -20.87
N ARG A 107 10.48 12.49 -21.25
CA ARG A 107 9.25 11.81 -20.88
C ARG A 107 9.21 11.37 -19.43
N LEU A 108 10.35 11.23 -18.76
CA LEU A 108 10.37 11.09 -17.30
C LEU A 108 9.85 12.34 -16.59
N VAL A 109 9.97 13.52 -17.20
CA VAL A 109 9.44 14.77 -16.63
C VAL A 109 7.96 14.90 -16.91
N THR A 110 7.53 14.73 -18.17
CA THR A 110 6.15 14.99 -18.58
C THR A 110 5.20 13.82 -18.36
N GLY A 111 5.73 12.60 -18.30
CA GLY A 111 4.94 11.37 -18.45
C GLY A 111 4.49 11.13 -19.90
N HIS A 112 3.80 10.00 -20.11
CA HIS A 112 3.23 9.56 -21.39
C HIS A 112 1.71 9.71 -21.45
N GLY A 113 1.03 9.93 -20.33
CA GLY A 113 -0.42 9.89 -20.19
C GLY A 113 -0.93 8.57 -19.62
N LEU A 114 -2.19 8.57 -19.19
CA LEU A 114 -2.82 7.40 -18.55
C LEU A 114 -2.98 6.23 -19.52
N GLU A 115 -2.86 5.00 -19.02
CA GLU A 115 -3.06 3.74 -19.76
C GLU A 115 -2.04 3.52 -20.90
N THR A 116 -0.99 4.33 -20.95
CA THR A 116 0.03 4.23 -22.00
C THR A 116 1.03 3.11 -21.74
N ALA A 117 1.23 2.69 -20.49
CA ALA A 117 2.10 1.56 -20.19
C ALA A 117 1.55 0.25 -20.75
N LEU A 118 0.24 0.01 -20.59
CA LEU A 118 -0.43 -1.16 -21.15
C LEU A 118 -0.50 -1.10 -22.68
N ARG A 119 -1.00 0.02 -23.23
CA ARG A 119 -1.12 0.20 -24.68
C ARG A 119 0.23 0.16 -25.38
N GLY A 120 1.27 0.74 -24.77
CA GLY A 120 2.63 0.71 -25.29
C GLY A 120 3.16 -0.71 -25.48
N LYS A 121 2.84 -1.64 -24.57
CA LYS A 121 3.19 -3.06 -24.71
C LYS A 121 2.41 -3.75 -25.83
N ILE A 122 1.12 -3.42 -25.98
CA ILE A 122 0.26 -4.00 -27.03
C ILE A 122 0.73 -3.56 -28.43
N PHE A 123 1.10 -2.28 -28.60
CA PHE A 123 1.53 -1.73 -29.88
C PHE A 123 3.05 -1.83 -30.13
N GLY A 124 3.80 -2.51 -29.25
CA GLY A 124 5.24 -2.73 -29.43
C GLY A 124 6.13 -1.50 -29.20
N ILE A 125 5.60 -0.42 -28.65
CA ILE A 125 6.36 0.80 -28.28
C ILE A 125 7.16 0.54 -27.01
N LEU A 126 6.56 -0.18 -26.04
CA LEU A 126 7.18 -0.57 -24.79
C LEU A 126 7.48 -2.08 -24.84
N PRO A 127 8.68 -2.54 -24.43
CA PRO A 127 8.99 -3.97 -24.39
C PRO A 127 7.97 -4.76 -23.57
N ILE A 128 7.58 -5.94 -24.05
CA ILE A 128 6.58 -6.79 -23.38
C ILE A 128 6.98 -7.21 -21.96
N ASN A 129 8.30 -7.26 -21.70
CA ASN A 129 8.89 -7.55 -20.40
C ASN A 129 8.96 -6.33 -19.47
N ALA A 130 8.55 -5.14 -19.91
CA ALA A 130 8.52 -3.97 -19.04
C ALA A 130 7.60 -4.20 -17.82
N PRO A 131 8.00 -3.72 -16.63
CA PRO A 131 7.26 -4.00 -15.39
C PRO A 131 5.85 -3.41 -15.41
N THR A 132 4.92 -4.07 -14.73
CA THR A 132 3.55 -3.61 -14.41
C THR A 132 3.44 -3.14 -12.97
N THR A 133 4.54 -2.70 -12.39
CA THR A 133 4.56 -2.26 -10.99
C THR A 133 4.03 -0.85 -10.92
N MET A 134 3.35 -0.53 -9.83
CA MET A 134 2.88 0.81 -9.51
C MET A 134 4.02 1.84 -9.58
N LEU A 135 5.23 1.47 -9.13
CA LEU A 135 6.41 2.33 -9.18
C LEU A 135 6.81 2.70 -10.60
N PHE A 136 6.77 1.72 -11.52
CA PHE A 136 7.05 1.97 -12.93
C PHE A 136 5.94 2.79 -13.57
N GLU A 137 4.68 2.39 -13.40
CA GLU A 137 3.54 3.01 -14.07
C GLU A 137 3.33 4.47 -13.66
N PHE A 138 3.49 4.83 -12.38
CA PHE A 138 3.39 6.24 -11.97
C PHE A 138 4.40 7.14 -12.68
N TRP A 139 5.64 6.68 -12.81
CA TRP A 139 6.68 7.43 -13.50
C TRP A 139 6.49 7.42 -15.02
N TYR A 140 6.13 6.27 -15.57
CA TYR A 140 5.92 6.13 -17.00
C TYR A 140 4.74 6.99 -17.47
N GLU A 141 3.62 6.93 -16.78
CA GLU A 141 2.39 7.60 -17.21
C GLU A 141 2.37 9.07 -16.83
N LEU A 142 2.79 9.44 -15.60
CA LEU A 142 2.61 10.79 -15.07
C LEU A 142 3.91 11.58 -14.89
N GLY A 143 5.07 10.94 -15.12
CA GLY A 143 6.37 11.58 -14.97
C GLY A 143 6.65 12.07 -13.55
N ILE A 144 7.58 13.02 -13.44
CA ILE A 144 8.04 13.56 -12.16
C ILE A 144 6.89 14.22 -11.38
N VAL A 145 6.01 14.96 -12.08
CA VAL A 145 4.93 15.70 -11.44
C VAL A 145 3.96 14.75 -10.77
N GLY A 146 3.49 13.72 -11.49
CA GLY A 146 2.56 12.76 -10.90
C GLY A 146 3.22 11.84 -9.89
N ALA A 147 4.46 11.41 -10.10
CA ALA A 147 5.18 10.58 -9.14
C ALA A 147 5.38 11.31 -7.79
N PHE A 148 5.79 12.58 -7.82
CA PHE A 148 5.96 13.38 -6.61
C PHE A 148 4.63 13.76 -5.98
N ALA A 149 3.61 14.09 -6.78
CA ALA A 149 2.27 14.36 -6.25
C ALA A 149 1.69 13.11 -5.56
N ALA A 150 1.83 11.93 -6.16
CA ALA A 150 1.42 10.66 -5.56
C ALA A 150 2.23 10.33 -4.31
N ALA A 151 3.55 10.56 -4.31
CA ALA A 151 4.39 10.37 -3.14
C ALA A 151 4.02 11.29 -1.98
N PHE A 152 3.74 12.57 -2.27
CA PHE A 152 3.27 13.55 -1.29
C PHE A 152 1.90 13.17 -0.73
N ALA A 153 0.95 12.81 -1.60
CA ALA A 153 -0.37 12.36 -1.19
C ALA A 153 -0.29 11.10 -0.32
N LEU A 154 0.55 10.14 -0.68
CA LEU A 154 0.76 8.91 0.07
C LEU A 154 1.40 9.18 1.43
N TYR A 155 2.45 10.01 1.47
CA TYR A 155 3.10 10.44 2.71
C TYR A 155 2.11 11.14 3.65
N GLY A 156 1.35 12.11 3.12
CA GLY A 156 0.35 12.86 3.87
C GLY A 156 -0.80 11.98 4.38
N ALA A 157 -1.30 11.07 3.56
CA ALA A 157 -2.36 10.15 3.93
C ALA A 157 -1.94 9.21 5.07
N ILE A 158 -0.72 8.64 5.00
CA ILE A 158 -0.18 7.76 6.03
C ILE A 158 0.04 8.53 7.33
N HIS A 159 0.63 9.73 7.27
CA HIS A 159 0.84 10.57 8.45
C HIS A 159 -0.47 10.99 9.13
N ARG A 160 -1.47 11.36 8.34
CA ARG A 160 -2.79 11.74 8.85
C ARG A 160 -3.50 10.56 9.49
N ALA A 161 -3.48 9.38 8.85
CA ALA A 161 -4.05 8.16 9.40
C ALA A 161 -3.41 7.76 10.75
N GLY A 162 -2.10 8.02 10.91
CA GLY A 162 -1.40 7.79 12.16
C GLY A 162 -1.78 8.75 13.30
N ARG A 163 -2.30 9.95 12.99
CA ARG A 163 -2.71 10.96 13.97
C ARG A 163 -4.16 10.82 14.40
N ASP A 164 -5.06 10.64 13.44
CA ASP A 164 -6.51 10.81 13.66
C ASP A 164 -7.15 9.57 14.33
N ALA A 165 -6.63 8.36 14.07
CA ALA A 165 -7.25 7.10 14.49
C ALA A 165 -6.32 6.21 15.34
N THR A 166 -5.86 6.69 16.50
CA THR A 166 -4.82 6.02 17.32
C THR A 166 -5.09 4.55 17.63
N VAL A 167 -6.35 4.15 17.84
CA VAL A 167 -6.74 2.75 18.11
C VAL A 167 -6.65 1.86 16.87
N LEU A 168 -6.93 2.41 15.68
CA LEU A 168 -6.91 1.68 14.40
C LEU A 168 -5.59 1.83 13.65
N ALA A 169 -4.73 2.76 14.07
CA ALA A 169 -3.51 3.14 13.37
C ALA A 169 -2.58 1.95 13.05
N PRO A 170 -2.34 0.97 13.96
CA PRO A 170 -1.54 -0.21 13.59
C PRO A 170 -2.14 -1.01 12.43
N CYS A 171 -3.46 -1.19 12.41
CA CYS A 171 -4.14 -1.87 11.31
C CYS A 171 -4.14 -1.04 10.03
N ALA A 172 -4.25 0.29 10.14
CA ALA A 172 -4.17 1.19 8.99
C ALA A 172 -2.76 1.17 8.35
N MET A 173 -1.70 1.23 9.17
CA MET A 173 -0.32 1.14 8.67
C MET A 173 -0.05 -0.22 8.01
N ALA A 174 -0.56 -1.30 8.59
CA ALA A 174 -0.50 -2.63 7.97
C ALA A 174 -1.19 -2.65 6.60
N ALA A 175 -2.38 -2.06 6.50
CA ALA A 175 -3.13 -1.97 5.25
C ALA A 175 -2.38 -1.14 4.19
N PHE A 176 -1.83 0.02 4.55
CA PHE A 176 -0.99 0.81 3.64
C PHE A 176 0.23 0.02 3.17
N ALA A 177 0.94 -0.65 4.09
CA ALA A 177 2.14 -1.40 3.77
C ALA A 177 1.85 -2.61 2.88
N THR A 178 0.82 -3.40 3.19
CA THR A 178 0.36 -4.50 2.32
C THR A 178 -0.07 -3.97 0.97
N ALA A 179 -0.85 -2.88 0.94
CA ALA A 179 -1.36 -2.35 -0.30
C ALA A 179 -0.22 -1.87 -1.22
N PHE A 180 0.70 -1.10 -0.64
CA PHE A 180 1.88 -0.61 -1.35
C PHE A 180 2.76 -1.76 -1.84
N ALA A 181 3.00 -2.79 -1.01
CA ALA A 181 3.78 -3.95 -1.39
C ALA A 181 3.18 -4.70 -2.59
N ILE A 182 1.85 -4.89 -2.63
CA ILE A 182 1.17 -5.51 -3.78
C ILE A 182 1.38 -4.67 -5.05
N GLY A 183 1.21 -3.35 -4.95
CA GLY A 183 1.47 -2.43 -6.07
C GLY A 183 2.91 -2.51 -6.58
N CYS A 184 3.90 -2.67 -5.69
CA CYS A 184 5.31 -2.75 -6.07
C CYS A 184 5.71 -4.06 -6.76
N VAL A 185 4.95 -5.15 -6.58
CA VAL A 185 5.32 -6.49 -7.10
C VAL A 185 4.68 -6.80 -8.47
N GLY A 186 3.77 -5.97 -8.97
CA GLY A 186 3.36 -6.04 -10.39
C GLY A 186 1.85 -6.02 -10.65
N VAL A 187 1.04 -5.57 -9.70
CA VAL A 187 -0.36 -5.26 -9.99
C VAL A 187 -0.41 -3.92 -10.72
N GLY A 188 -0.80 -3.94 -11.99
CA GLY A 188 -1.00 -2.72 -12.78
C GLY A 188 -2.07 -1.85 -12.13
N LEU A 189 -1.85 -0.54 -12.12
CA LEU A 189 -2.70 0.46 -11.46
C LEU A 189 -4.14 0.45 -11.96
N THR A 190 -4.35 -0.01 -13.19
CA THR A 190 -5.66 -0.02 -13.86
C THR A 190 -6.43 -1.33 -13.71
N THR A 191 -5.92 -2.27 -12.90
CA THR A 191 -6.62 -3.53 -12.67
C THR A 191 -7.84 -3.33 -11.76
N ILE A 192 -9.04 -3.63 -12.27
CA ILE A 192 -10.32 -3.33 -11.58
C ILE A 192 -10.42 -3.98 -10.19
N TRP A 193 -9.95 -5.22 -10.02
CA TRP A 193 -10.01 -5.91 -8.73
C TRP A 193 -9.16 -5.22 -7.66
N TRP A 194 -8.06 -4.58 -8.06
CA TRP A 194 -7.18 -3.86 -7.16
C TRP A 194 -7.83 -2.58 -6.62
N LEU A 195 -8.39 -1.76 -7.53
CA LEU A 195 -9.05 -0.52 -7.14
C LEU A 195 -10.30 -0.78 -6.28
N THR A 196 -11.07 -1.81 -6.61
CA THR A 196 -12.26 -2.19 -5.82
C THR A 196 -11.87 -2.72 -4.43
N THR A 197 -10.81 -3.51 -4.30
CA THR A 197 -10.32 -3.98 -2.99
C THR A 197 -9.80 -2.83 -2.13
N LEU A 198 -9.09 -1.85 -2.72
CA LEU A 198 -8.69 -0.62 -2.02
C LEU A 198 -9.90 0.20 -1.55
N ALA A 199 -10.89 0.40 -2.43
CA ALA A 199 -12.11 1.13 -2.08
C ALA A 199 -12.88 0.45 -0.93
N LEU A 200 -13.05 -0.88 -1.00
CA LEU A 200 -13.67 -1.66 0.07
C LEU A 200 -12.88 -1.58 1.39
N ALA A 201 -11.55 -1.61 1.34
CA ALA A 201 -10.71 -1.46 2.52
C ALA A 201 -10.91 -0.08 3.16
N ILE A 202 -10.87 0.99 2.37
CA ILE A 202 -11.09 2.38 2.84
C ILE A 202 -12.48 2.51 3.46
N LEU A 203 -13.53 2.08 2.75
CA LEU A 203 -14.91 2.13 3.25
C LEU A 203 -15.06 1.35 4.57
N THR A 204 -14.38 0.21 4.69
CA THR A 204 -14.38 -0.58 5.93
C THR A 204 -13.73 0.20 7.08
N PHE A 205 -12.56 0.83 6.87
CA PHE A 205 -11.92 1.65 7.89
C PHE A 205 -12.79 2.84 8.33
N VAL A 206 -13.36 3.56 7.36
CA VAL A 206 -14.28 4.69 7.61
C VAL A 206 -15.52 4.22 8.38
N ALA A 207 -16.09 3.07 8.03
CA ALA A 207 -17.23 2.50 8.74
C ALA A 207 -16.88 2.10 10.18
N ILE A 208 -15.70 1.52 10.42
CA ILE A 208 -15.23 1.16 11.77
C ILE A 208 -15.07 2.43 12.61
N GLU A 209 -14.38 3.45 12.08
CA GLU A 209 -14.10 4.71 12.77
C GLU A 209 -15.40 5.44 13.16
N ARG A 210 -16.33 5.60 12.20
CA ARG A 210 -17.65 6.21 12.47
C ARG A 210 -18.53 5.36 13.38
N GLY A 211 -18.37 4.03 13.35
CA GLY A 211 -19.14 3.08 14.15
C GLY A 211 -18.72 2.99 15.63
N GLN A 212 -17.54 3.48 15.99
CA GLN A 212 -17.02 3.43 17.37
C GLN A 212 -17.81 4.35 18.32
N PHE A 213 -18.19 5.55 17.85
CA PHE A 213 -18.73 6.62 18.71
C PHE A 213 -20.22 6.49 19.07
N ARG A 214 -20.98 5.59 18.43
CA ARG A 214 -22.44 5.49 18.64
C ARG A 214 -22.88 4.49 19.71
N SER A 215 -21.96 3.84 20.43
CA SER A 215 -22.30 2.72 21.33
C SER A 215 -22.27 3.03 22.84
N ARG A 216 -21.84 4.21 23.27
CA ARG A 216 -22.09 4.69 24.64
C ARG A 216 -23.31 5.60 24.64
N ARG A 217 -24.51 5.03 24.83
CA ARG A 217 -25.63 5.83 25.35
C ARG A 217 -25.14 6.53 26.63
N PRO A 218 -25.39 7.85 26.83
CA PRO A 218 -25.27 8.45 28.14
C PRO A 218 -26.07 7.58 29.10
N LYS A 219 -25.41 7.01 30.12
CA LYS A 219 -26.15 6.34 31.19
C LYS A 219 -27.00 7.44 31.84
N VAL A 220 -28.31 7.33 31.72
CA VAL A 220 -29.30 8.30 32.25
C VAL A 220 -29.08 8.60 33.75
N GLY A 221 -28.37 7.71 34.47
CA GLY A 221 -27.95 7.92 35.85
C GLY A 221 -26.80 8.91 36.10
N LEU A 222 -26.23 9.55 35.08
CA LEU A 222 -25.21 10.60 35.21
C LEU A 222 -25.76 12.02 35.02
N ILE A 223 -27.08 12.17 34.82
CA ILE A 223 -27.73 13.48 34.87
C ILE A 223 -27.83 13.84 36.37
N PRO A 224 -27.14 14.88 36.86
CA PRO A 224 -27.35 15.37 38.21
C PRO A 224 -28.84 15.71 38.34
N ARG A 225 -29.54 15.07 39.30
CA ARG A 225 -30.90 15.48 39.61
C ARG A 225 -30.82 16.91 40.13
N LEU A 226 -31.35 17.85 39.36
CA LEU A 226 -31.56 19.22 39.83
C LEU A 226 -32.41 19.15 41.10
N PRO A 227 -32.05 19.85 42.19
CA PRO A 227 -32.87 19.90 43.39
C PRO A 227 -34.24 20.45 43.01
N ALA A 228 -35.30 19.73 43.37
CA ALA A 228 -36.65 20.26 43.30
C ALA A 228 -36.70 21.50 44.20
N ARG A 229 -36.96 22.68 43.60
CA ARG A 229 -37.30 23.88 44.37
C ARG A 229 -38.67 23.64 44.98
N GLY A 230 -38.69 23.46 46.31
CA GLY A 230 -39.87 23.65 47.13
C GLY A 230 -40.18 25.12 47.34
#